data_AF-A0A1I4TTF2-F1
#
_entry.id   AF-A0A1I4TTF2-F1
#
_cell.length_a   1.000
_cell.length_b   1.000
_cell.length_c   1.000
_cell.angle_alpha   90.00
_cell.angle_beta   90.00
_cell.angle_gamma   90.00
#
_symmetry.space_group_name_H-M   'P 1'
#
loop_
_entity.id
_entity.type
_entity.pdbx_description
1 polymer ?
#
loop_
_entity_poly.entity_id
_entity_poly.type
_entity_poly.pdbx_seq_one_letter_code
_entity_poly.pdbx_strand_id
1 'polypeptide(L)'
;MIEMDPGEMDPGMDAETDPKTTKMPEVLRLATALAEQMLAAQIMGRAISPEQFTALVSAARLLQDNDVPWPPLVQEVVQELAERLDAAGPKPDGAA
;
A
#
# COMPACT_ATOMS: atom_id res chain seq x y z
N MET A 1 -44.87 -22.49 -36.44
CA MET A 1 -43.88 -23.43 -35.89
C MET A 1 -42.55 -22.73 -36.06
N ILE A 2 -42.01 -21.97 -35.09
CA ILE A 2 -41.46 -22.39 -33.78
C ILE A 2 -40.58 -23.63 -34.04
N GLU A 3 -39.25 -23.52 -34.00
CA GLU A 3 -38.47 -23.22 -32.79
C GLU A 3 -37.44 -22.08 -32.91
N MET A 4 -37.41 -21.28 -31.85
CA MET A 4 -36.26 -20.50 -31.40
C MET A 4 -35.37 -21.42 -30.57
N ASP A 5 -34.04 -21.35 -30.72
CA ASP A 5 -33.16 -21.38 -29.55
C ASP A 5 -32.02 -20.36 -29.74
N PRO A 6 -32.07 -19.23 -29.01
CA PRO A 6 -31.00 -18.26 -28.86
C PRO A 6 -30.29 -18.46 -27.50
N GLY A 7 -29.11 -19.08 -27.53
CA GLY A 7 -28.20 -19.24 -26.40
C GLY A 7 -27.07 -20.19 -26.84
N GLU A 8 -25.79 -19.85 -26.84
CA GLU A 8 -25.08 -19.13 -25.80
C GLU A 8 -24.20 -18.04 -26.43
N MET A 9 -24.46 -16.80 -26.01
CA MET A 9 -23.36 -15.88 -25.73
C MET A 9 -22.46 -16.60 -24.75
N ASP A 10 -21.23 -16.93 -25.13
CA ASP A 10 -20.17 -17.19 -24.16
C ASP A 10 -19.75 -15.80 -23.63
N PRO A 11 -20.22 -15.39 -22.45
CA PRO A 11 -19.94 -14.07 -21.92
C PRO A 11 -18.66 -14.15 -21.10
N GLY A 12 -17.59 -13.57 -21.63
CA GLY A 12 -16.46 -13.16 -20.82
C GLY A 12 -15.61 -14.30 -20.26
N MET A 13 -14.83 -14.94 -21.14
CA MET A 13 -13.51 -15.43 -20.71
C MET A 13 -12.39 -14.44 -21.06
N ASP A 14 -12.73 -13.16 -21.24
CA ASP A 14 -11.87 -12.09 -20.76
C ASP A 14 -12.06 -12.01 -19.23
N ALA A 15 -11.72 -13.08 -18.52
CA ALA A 15 -11.12 -12.91 -17.21
C ALA A 15 -9.72 -12.29 -17.45
N GLU A 16 -9.70 -11.11 -18.08
CA GLU A 16 -8.67 -10.12 -17.88
C GLU A 16 -8.83 -9.76 -16.41
N THR A 17 -8.31 -10.65 -15.57
CA THR A 17 -8.07 -10.38 -14.17
C THR A 17 -7.15 -9.20 -14.26
N ASP A 18 -7.68 -7.99 -14.06
CA ASP A 18 -6.94 -6.75 -14.18
C ASP A 18 -5.55 -7.03 -13.61
N PRO A 19 -4.46 -6.91 -14.40
CA PRO A 19 -3.13 -7.31 -13.93
C PRO A 19 -2.71 -6.51 -12.68
N LYS A 20 -3.44 -5.43 -12.36
CA LYS A 20 -3.40 -4.70 -11.11
C LYS A 20 -3.95 -5.50 -9.93
N THR A 21 -5.15 -6.07 -10.04
CA THR A 21 -5.81 -6.86 -8.98
C THR A 21 -5.00 -8.11 -8.60
N THR A 22 -4.40 -8.79 -9.58
CA THR A 22 -3.55 -9.97 -9.33
C THR A 22 -2.25 -9.64 -8.58
N LYS A 23 -1.77 -8.39 -8.64
CA LYS A 23 -0.50 -7.97 -8.02
C LYS A 23 -0.64 -7.44 -6.60
N MET A 24 -1.84 -7.05 -6.19
CA MET A 24 -2.11 -6.53 -4.84
C MET A 24 -1.66 -7.43 -3.69
N PRO A 25 -1.85 -8.77 -3.73
CA PRO A 25 -1.32 -9.63 -2.66
C PRO A 25 0.21 -9.58 -2.56
N GLU A 26 0.92 -9.43 -3.68
CA GLU A 26 2.37 -9.26 -3.67
C GLU A 26 2.78 -7.87 -3.14
N VAL A 27 2.07 -6.81 -3.53
CA VAL A 27 2.28 -5.46 -2.97
C VAL A 27 2.08 -5.45 -1.46
N LEU A 28 1.04 -6.14 -0.97
CA LEU A 28 0.77 -6.28 0.47
C LEU A 28 1.90 -7.02 1.19
N ARG A 29 2.38 -8.12 0.60
CA ARG A 29 3.52 -8.87 1.13
C ARG A 29 4.79 -8.01 1.16
N LEU A 30 5.09 -7.29 0.08
CA LEU A 30 6.27 -6.42 -0.02
C LEU A 30 6.20 -5.26 0.96
N ALA A 31 5.04 -4.60 1.09
CA ALA A 31 4.82 -3.53 2.06
C ALA A 31 5.01 -4.03 3.50
N THR A 32 4.51 -5.22 3.82
CA THR A 32 4.69 -5.86 5.13
C THR A 32 6.17 -6.12 5.41
N ALA A 33 6.87 -6.77 4.48
CA ALA A 33 8.30 -7.07 4.63
C ALA A 33 9.16 -5.80 4.75
N LEU A 34 8.77 -4.71 4.09
CA LEU A 34 9.44 -3.42 4.19
C LEU A 34 9.19 -2.77 5.56
N ALA A 35 7.95 -2.81 6.05
CA ALA A 35 7.61 -2.32 7.39
C ALA A 35 8.35 -3.10 8.50
N GLU A 36 8.46 -4.43 8.36
CA GLU A 36 9.25 -5.28 9.27
C GLU A 36 10.73 -4.89 9.27
N GLN A 37 11.32 -4.67 8.09
CA GLN A 37 12.72 -4.23 7.98
C GLN A 37 12.95 -2.86 8.60
N MET A 38 12.02 -1.93 8.40
CA MET A 38 12.09 -0.59 8.99
C MET A 38 11.97 -0.66 10.51
N LEU A 39 11.04 -1.44 11.05
CA LEU A 39 10.91 -1.67 12.49
C LEU A 39 12.19 -2.29 13.09
N ALA A 40 12.72 -3.34 12.44
CA ALA A 40 13.96 -3.97 12.87
C ALA A 40 15.15 -2.99 12.86
N ALA A 41 15.23 -2.11 11.85
CA ALA A 41 16.25 -1.07 11.80
C ALA A 41 16.12 -0.09 12.98
N GLN A 42 14.91 0.34 13.33
CA GLN A 42 14.68 1.22 14.50
C GLN A 42 15.05 0.55 15.82
N ILE A 43 14.66 -0.73 16.01
CA ILE A 43 15.04 -1.51 17.20
C ILE A 43 16.56 -1.61 17.34
N MET A 44 17.28 -1.75 16.21
CA MET A 44 18.74 -1.78 16.19
C MET A 44 19.39 -0.39 16.25
N GLY A 45 18.61 0.69 16.36
CA GLY A 45 19.12 2.07 16.36
C GLY A 45 19.73 2.50 15.03
N ARG A 46 19.39 1.83 13.92
CA ARG A 46 19.84 2.19 12.57
C ARG A 46 18.91 3.23 11.96
N ALA A 47 19.51 4.13 11.18
CA ALA A 47 18.74 5.08 10.39
C ALA A 47 17.96 4.35 9.29
N ILE A 48 16.69 4.72 9.14
CA ILE A 48 15.86 4.35 7.99
C ILE A 48 16.30 5.20 6.80
N SER A 49 16.57 4.56 5.66
CA SER A 49 16.91 5.26 4.43
C SER A 49 15.67 5.95 3.84
N PRO A 50 15.80 7.18 3.27
CA PRO A 50 14.67 7.87 2.64
C PRO A 50 14.06 7.10 1.47
N GLU A 51 14.83 6.23 0.81
CA GLU A 51 14.34 5.32 -0.24
C GLU A 51 13.39 4.25 0.32
N GLN A 52 13.72 3.65 1.47
CA GLN A 52 12.86 2.67 2.15
C GLN A 52 11.56 3.33 2.59
N PHE A 53 11.66 4.54 3.13
CA PHE A 53 10.50 5.37 3.46
C PHE A 53 9.60 5.62 2.25
N THR A 54 10.18 6.12 1.15
CA THR A 54 9.43 6.45 -0.08
C THR A 54 8.77 5.20 -0.68
N ALA A 55 9.46 4.07 -0.65
CA ALA A 55 8.94 2.79 -1.11
C ALA A 55 7.73 2.33 -0.26
N LEU A 56 7.79 2.47 1.07
CA LEU A 56 6.69 2.10 1.96
C LEU A 56 5.46 2.98 1.72
N VAL A 57 5.64 4.29 1.64
CA VAL A 57 4.55 5.24 1.37
C VAL A 57 3.93 4.98 0.00
N SER A 58 4.75 4.68 -1.01
CA SER A 58 4.26 4.36 -2.36
C SER A 58 3.46 3.07 -2.38
N ALA A 59 3.92 2.03 -1.67
CA ALA A 59 3.21 0.76 -1.56
C ALA A 59 1.90 0.92 -0.78
N ALA A 60 1.90 1.65 0.34
CA ALA A 60 0.70 1.94 1.12
C ALA A 60 -0.35 2.71 0.31
N ARG A 61 0.09 3.72 -0.46
CA ARG A 61 -0.77 4.45 -1.38
C ARG A 61 -1.36 3.55 -2.46
N LEU A 62 -0.54 2.68 -3.05
CA LEU A 62 -1.02 1.73 -4.06
C LEU A 62 -2.08 0.77 -3.48
N LEU A 63 -1.90 0.30 -2.24
CA LEU A 63 -2.91 -0.53 -1.56
C LEU A 63 -4.21 0.26 -1.32
N GLN A 64 -4.11 1.51 -0.87
CA GLN A 64 -5.26 2.37 -0.63
C GLN A 64 -6.02 2.69 -1.93
N ASP A 65 -5.31 3.00 -3.02
CA ASP A 65 -5.89 3.29 -4.33
C ASP A 65 -6.63 2.08 -4.94
N ASN A 66 -6.40 0.87 -4.42
CA ASN A 66 -7.06 -0.37 -4.84
C ASN A 66 -8.00 -0.94 -3.76
N ASP A 67 -8.40 -0.13 -2.77
CA ASP A 67 -9.29 -0.53 -1.66
C ASP A 67 -8.79 -1.74 -0.84
N VAL A 68 -7.47 -1.98 -0.83
CA VAL A 68 -6.85 -3.06 -0.05
C VAL A 68 -6.54 -2.56 1.36
N PRO A 69 -7.09 -3.18 2.41
CA PRO A 69 -6.83 -2.77 3.78
C PRO A 69 -5.35 -2.96 4.13
N TRP A 70 -4.79 -2.00 4.86
CA TRP A 70 -3.41 -2.08 5.29
C TRP A 70 -3.24 -3.14 6.39
N PRO A 71 -2.15 -3.92 6.34
CA PRO A 71 -1.72 -4.71 7.48
C PRO A 71 -1.49 -3.80 8.69
N PRO A 72 -1.78 -4.26 9.92
CA PRO A 72 -1.62 -3.45 11.13
C PRO A 72 -0.19 -2.90 11.24
N LEU A 73 0.83 -3.70 10.93
CA LEU A 73 2.21 -3.25 10.97
C LEU A 73 2.51 -2.10 9.98
N VAL A 74 1.96 -2.16 8.77
CA VAL A 74 2.14 -1.10 7.77
C VAL A 74 1.47 0.18 8.24
N GLN A 75 0.26 0.07 8.81
CA GLN A 75 -0.46 1.20 9.39
C GLN A 75 0.35 1.87 10.50
N GLU A 76 0.85 1.11 11.47
CA GLU A 76 1.64 1.65 12.59
C GLU A 76 2.88 2.39 12.10
N VAL A 77 3.65 1.78 11.20
CA VAL A 77 4.86 2.40 10.66
C VAL A 77 4.52 3.68 9.88
N VAL A 78 3.50 3.67 9.03
CA VAL A 78 3.09 4.88 8.28
C VAL A 78 2.59 5.99 9.23
N GLN A 79 1.91 5.64 10.32
CA GLN A 79 1.40 6.60 11.29
C GLN A 79 2.53 7.25 12.08
N GLU A 80 3.46 6.46 12.63
CA GLU A 80 4.65 6.96 13.33
C GLU A 80 5.50 7.87 12.42
N LEU A 81 5.59 7.51 11.15
CA LEU A 81 6.26 8.30 10.13
C LEU A 81 5.56 9.64 9.87
N ALA A 82 4.23 9.68 9.83
CA ALA A 82 3.47 10.91 9.70
C ALA A 82 3.67 11.83 10.92
N GLU A 83 3.67 11.27 12.13
CA GLU A 83 3.94 12.01 13.37
C GLU A 83 5.35 12.63 13.37
N ARG A 84 6.35 11.91 12.87
CA ARG A 84 7.73 12.42 12.75
C ARG A 84 7.85 13.57 11.77
N LEU A 85 7.09 13.54 10.67
CA LEU A 85 7.05 14.63 9.70
C LEU A 85 6.33 15.85 10.26
N ASP A 86 5.24 15.65 11.01
CA ASP A 86 4.51 16.71 11.70
C ASP A 86 5.37 17.39 12.78
N ALA A 87 6.07 16.59 13.60
CA ALA A 87 7.02 17.08 14.60
C ALA A 87 8.24 17.81 13.99
N ALA A 88 8.58 17.50 12.74
CA ALA A 88 9.61 18.20 11.97
C ALA A 88 9.07 19.44 11.23
N GLY A 89 7.78 19.75 11.36
CA GLY A 89 7.14 20.96 10.87
C GLY A 89 7.80 22.23 11.43
N PRO A 90 7.58 23.39 10.79
CA PRO A 90 8.29 24.62 11.13
C PRO A 90 8.05 24.91 12.62
N LYS A 91 9.13 24.87 13.40
CA LYS A 91 9.17 25.47 14.73
C LYS A 91 8.43 26.81 14.63
N PRO A 92 7.37 27.07 15.42
CA PRO A 92 6.79 28.39 15.46
C PRO A 92 7.87 29.32 16.01
N ASP A 93 8.60 29.94 15.09
CA ASP A 93 9.43 31.10 15.36
C ASP A 93 8.47 32.28 15.50
N GLY A 94 7.79 32.32 16.64
CA GLY A 94 7.17 33.50 17.22
C GLY A 94 7.88 33.71 18.55
N ALA A 95 9.02 34.38 18.59
CA ALA A 95 9.19 35.83 18.50
C ALA A 95 8.56 36.57 19.70
N ALA A 96 9.48 37.06 20.55
CA ALA A 96 9.43 38.19 21.49
C ALA A 96 8.56 38.06 22.75
#